data_AF-A0A2S9XBV5-F1
#
_entry.id   AF-A0A2S9XBV5-F1
#
_cell.length_a   1.000
_cell.length_b   1.000
_cell.length_c   1.000
_cell.angle_alpha   90.00
_cell.angle_beta   90.00
_cell.angle_gamma   90.00
#
_symmetry.space_group_name_H-M   'P 1'
#
loop_
_entity.id
_entity.type
_entity.pdbx_description
1 polymer ?
#
loop_
_entity_poly.entity_id
_entity_poly.type
_entity_poly.pdbx_seq_one_letter_code
_entity_poly.pdbx_strand_id
1 'polypeptide(L)'
;MDELHPIDLALHRAKVQVHRLLRWADDRSDPVVPARAGRLLVDLPLASEDRSPLWKVDLDPRELELELGKVENLRVAARALDGLEFEARQVFSFWAQVGPPLRVRGFVVGRELREGCVVPGVGGGLCLLSNALYGAAARAGFELLERHPHSRRPPGSRAALGEDATVAWNYVDLRFAAAQPWRLEVHLDAEALIVGIRSGIRSEGRRRSVGVVHERRSPEARADEREAKLGRARRRSGARSSAWSGEVGPSCMSCDQPCEYARPPGTSITRGRRSWLVDGVWPEYAAYLKAHARPEDQLLMPIDGELLRRPRYAWPGARVGRRKQFPALTLARSLRSRQLASQGAARQRALLEHERRLAAAMAAALEPVDTELVVAQTLVPHLWRAGALGGRRVEVLMQRLPLSELQAQLDEAHARNPGSPTLADFRADPVLVEAEAEALDAAAQILSPHASVAECFPDKARKLDWSRPKPGRKRRAPRAPGPPRLLLPSATVARKGAGELREALAGGERAQLWIAGRELEGPGFWSASEAAGVRVVHGQSPELSEVDALVLPAWVEHQPRALLRAVAAGVPVIASGACGLAGVEGVRTVAAGDVEDLRGALDELRCALDSDSSEWPGHRFVRESGS
;
A
#
# COMPACT_ATOMS: atom_id res chain seq x y z
N MET A 1 13.80 45.07 -20.94
CA MET A 1 15.00 44.36 -20.49
C MET A 1 15.63 45.24 -19.44
N ASP A 2 15.23 45.09 -18.18
CA ASP A 2 16.03 45.59 -17.07
C ASP A 2 16.84 44.39 -16.59
N GLU A 3 18.11 44.34 -16.98
CA GLU A 3 19.08 43.40 -16.42
C GLU A 3 19.10 43.61 -14.90
N LEU A 4 18.90 42.54 -14.12
CA LEU A 4 19.30 42.56 -12.72
C LEU A 4 20.81 42.86 -12.69
N HIS A 5 21.16 43.99 -12.08
CA HIS A 5 22.52 44.52 -12.10
C HIS A 5 23.47 43.43 -11.52
N PRO A 6 24.61 43.10 -12.15
CA PRO A 6 25.55 42.08 -11.67
C PRO A 6 25.97 42.25 -10.19
N ILE A 7 25.85 43.48 -9.70
CA ILE A 7 26.10 43.89 -8.32
C ILE A 7 25.05 43.30 -7.36
N ASP A 8 23.77 43.29 -7.72
CA ASP A 8 22.69 42.78 -6.87
C ASP A 8 22.82 41.26 -6.68
N LEU A 9 23.19 40.54 -7.75
CA LEU A 9 23.46 39.11 -7.68
C LEU A 9 24.71 38.82 -6.82
N ALA A 10 25.76 39.64 -6.94
CA ALA A 10 26.96 39.51 -6.11
C ALA A 10 26.66 39.79 -4.63
N LEU A 11 25.86 40.83 -4.33
CA LEU A 11 25.41 41.17 -2.98
C LEU A 11 24.54 40.05 -2.38
N HIS A 12 23.59 39.50 -3.16
CA HIS A 12 22.78 38.37 -2.73
C HIS A 12 23.65 37.13 -2.44
N ARG A 13 24.61 36.80 -3.31
CA ARG A 13 25.56 35.69 -3.08
C ARG A 13 26.39 35.90 -1.82
N ALA A 14 26.94 37.11 -1.62
CA ALA A 14 27.73 37.44 -0.43
C ALA A 14 26.89 37.30 0.85
N LYS A 15 25.64 37.81 0.83
CA LYS A 15 24.69 37.69 1.94
C LYS A 15 24.38 36.22 2.28
N VAL A 16 24.13 35.39 1.27
CA VAL A 16 23.91 33.94 1.46
C VAL A 16 25.15 33.30 2.11
N GLN A 17 26.36 33.64 1.69
CA GLN A 17 27.58 33.09 2.30
C GLN A 17 27.75 33.52 3.77
N VAL A 18 27.44 34.77 4.11
CA VAL A 18 27.44 35.23 5.50
C VAL A 18 26.43 34.44 6.33
N HIS A 19 25.19 34.25 5.84
CA HIS A 19 24.18 33.45 6.56
C HIS A 19 24.60 31.98 6.74
N ARG A 20 25.28 31.39 5.75
CA ARG A 20 25.83 30.03 5.86
C ARG A 20 26.95 29.95 6.90
N LEU A 21 27.83 30.94 6.94
CA LEU A 21 28.91 31.00 7.93
C LEU A 21 28.35 31.15 9.35
N LEU A 22 27.37 32.04 9.52
CA LEU A 22 26.66 32.22 10.80
C LEU A 22 25.97 30.92 11.22
N ARG A 23 25.25 30.26 10.31
CA ARG A 23 24.64 28.94 10.59
C ARG A 23 25.68 27.91 11.01
N TRP A 24 26.79 27.83 10.29
CA TRP A 24 27.86 26.90 10.59
C TRP A 24 28.45 27.13 11.98
N ALA A 25 28.62 28.40 12.38
CA ALA A 25 29.08 28.76 13.71
C ALA A 25 28.05 28.37 14.78
N ASP A 26 26.77 28.72 14.57
CA ASP A 26 25.65 28.40 15.47
C ASP A 26 25.55 26.87 15.67
N ASP A 27 25.53 26.08 14.60
CA ASP A 27 25.43 24.62 14.64
C ASP A 27 26.68 23.93 15.22
N ARG A 28 27.83 24.60 15.21
CA ARG A 28 29.04 24.11 15.90
C ARG A 28 28.98 24.38 17.40
N SER A 29 28.36 25.48 17.81
CA SER A 29 28.17 25.84 19.22
C SER A 29 27.04 25.05 19.89
N ASP A 30 25.97 24.75 19.15
CA ASP A 30 24.82 23.99 19.62
C ASP A 30 24.41 22.94 18.57
N PRO A 31 25.11 21.78 18.57
CA PRO A 31 24.90 20.77 17.55
C PRO A 31 23.55 20.07 17.74
N VAL A 32 22.71 20.10 16.70
CA VAL A 32 21.46 19.34 16.68
C VAL A 32 21.76 17.87 16.37
N VAL A 33 21.39 16.98 17.30
CA VAL A 33 21.49 15.53 17.10
C VAL A 33 20.23 15.03 16.38
N PRO A 34 20.36 14.45 15.17
CA PRO A 34 19.22 13.87 14.45
C PRO A 34 18.52 12.81 15.29
N ALA A 35 17.20 12.80 15.22
CA ALA A 35 16.39 11.82 15.91
C ALA A 35 16.42 10.49 15.15
N ARG A 36 15.96 9.43 15.78
CA ARG A 36 15.88 8.12 15.15
C ARG A 36 14.44 7.67 15.10
N ALA A 37 14.10 6.95 14.04
CA ALA A 37 12.82 6.27 13.99
C ALA A 37 12.78 5.21 15.09
N GLY A 38 11.69 5.19 15.86
CA GLY A 38 11.52 4.30 17.00
C GLY A 38 10.12 3.71 17.06
N ARG A 39 9.83 3.01 18.16
CA ARG A 39 8.49 2.50 18.49
C ARG A 39 8.14 2.67 19.97
N LEU A 40 8.98 3.36 20.75
CA LEU A 40 8.75 3.52 22.19
C LEU A 40 7.55 4.44 22.47
N LEU A 41 7.21 5.31 21.52
CA LEU A 41 6.22 6.38 21.68
C LEU A 41 5.02 6.22 20.73
N VAL A 42 4.86 5.04 20.10
CA VAL A 42 3.75 4.77 19.15
C VAL A 42 2.38 4.79 19.82
N ASP A 43 2.30 4.36 21.08
CA ASP A 43 1.05 4.29 21.86
C ASP A 43 0.66 5.65 22.48
N LEU A 44 1.48 6.69 22.32
CA LEU A 44 1.09 8.03 22.76
C LEU A 44 -0.13 8.52 21.98
N PRO A 45 -1.03 9.29 22.63
CA PRO A 45 -2.19 9.84 21.93
C PRO A 45 -1.76 10.87 20.89
N LEU A 46 -2.54 10.96 19.80
CA LEU A 46 -2.37 11.99 18.78
C LEU A 46 -2.74 13.36 19.37
N ALA A 47 -1.73 14.20 19.61
CA ALA A 47 -1.90 15.52 20.22
C ALA A 47 -2.37 16.57 19.19
N SER A 48 -1.91 16.43 17.94
CA SER A 48 -2.32 17.29 16.84
C SER A 48 -2.06 16.62 15.49
N GLU A 49 -2.85 17.00 14.49
CA GLU A 49 -2.66 16.60 13.09
C GLU A 49 -2.75 17.84 12.19
N ASP A 50 -1.93 17.88 11.13
CA ASP A 50 -2.06 18.79 10.00
C ASP A 50 -2.29 17.99 8.72
N ARG A 51 -3.38 18.31 8.01
CA ARG A 51 -3.71 17.70 6.72
C ARG A 51 -3.70 18.77 5.63
N SER A 52 -2.77 18.66 4.70
CA SER A 52 -2.51 19.66 3.67
C SER A 52 -2.69 19.03 2.27
N PRO A 53 -3.54 19.58 1.38
CA PRO A 53 -3.75 19.03 0.04
C PRO A 53 -2.44 18.91 -0.75
N LEU A 54 -2.21 17.74 -1.36
CA LEU A 54 -1.05 17.47 -2.23
C LEU A 54 -1.23 18.11 -3.60
N TRP A 55 -2.44 18.12 -4.13
CA TRP A 55 -2.71 18.53 -5.50
C TRP A 55 -3.37 19.90 -5.55
N LYS A 56 -3.02 20.69 -6.56
CA LYS A 56 -3.70 21.95 -6.85
C LYS A 56 -5.00 21.64 -7.59
N VAL A 57 -6.11 22.23 -7.16
CA VAL A 57 -7.43 22.03 -7.79
C VAL A 57 -7.44 22.57 -9.23
N ASP A 58 -6.84 23.74 -9.46
CA ASP A 58 -6.75 24.40 -10.77
C ASP A 58 -5.30 24.38 -11.30
N LEU A 59 -4.84 23.20 -11.69
CA LEU A 59 -3.49 23.00 -12.23
C LEU A 59 -3.45 23.27 -13.75
N ASP A 60 -2.61 24.22 -14.18
CA ASP A 60 -2.27 24.35 -15.60
C ASP A 60 -1.54 23.07 -16.04
N PRO A 61 -1.97 22.39 -17.12
CA PRO A 61 -1.30 21.18 -17.61
C PRO A 61 0.21 21.34 -17.84
N ARG A 62 0.67 22.56 -18.16
CA ARG A 62 2.10 22.88 -18.33
C ARG A 62 2.88 22.81 -17.01
N GLU A 63 2.22 22.89 -15.85
CA GLU A 63 2.82 22.78 -14.52
C GLU A 63 2.82 21.35 -13.97
N LEU A 64 2.19 20.38 -14.67
CA LEU A 64 2.00 19.02 -14.15
C LEU A 64 3.32 18.34 -13.74
N GLU A 65 4.36 18.47 -14.56
CA GLU A 65 5.68 17.88 -14.23
C GLU A 65 6.25 18.42 -12.90
N LEU A 66 6.09 19.72 -12.63
CA LEU A 66 6.57 20.35 -11.41
C LEU A 66 5.75 19.95 -10.17
N GLU A 67 4.45 19.72 -10.35
CA GLU A 67 3.58 19.20 -9.29
C GLU A 67 3.91 17.75 -8.96
N LEU A 68 4.11 16.90 -9.97
CA LEU A 68 4.57 15.51 -9.78
C LEU A 68 5.92 15.48 -9.06
N GLY A 69 6.84 16.37 -9.45
CA GLY A 69 8.13 16.54 -8.80
C GLY A 69 8.03 16.99 -7.34
N LYS A 70 7.10 17.91 -7.02
CA LYS A 70 6.79 18.29 -5.63
C LYS A 70 6.38 17.06 -4.81
N VAL A 71 5.45 16.25 -5.31
CA VAL A 71 4.97 15.08 -4.57
C VAL A 71 6.08 14.04 -4.35
N GLU A 72 6.97 13.83 -5.33
CA GLU A 72 8.17 12.99 -5.13
C GLU A 72 9.11 13.55 -4.07
N ASN A 73 9.39 14.86 -4.09
CA ASN A 73 10.24 15.50 -3.08
C ASN A 73 9.65 15.38 -1.67
N LEU A 74 8.33 15.54 -1.54
CA LEU A 74 7.61 15.34 -0.28
C LEU A 74 7.68 13.89 0.19
N ARG A 75 7.54 12.92 -0.72
CA ARG A 75 7.70 11.49 -0.43
C ARG A 75 9.11 11.15 0.05
N VAL A 76 10.15 11.74 -0.57
CA VAL A 76 11.54 11.58 -0.12
C VAL A 76 11.73 12.17 1.29
N ALA A 77 11.24 13.38 1.55
CA ALA A 77 11.38 14.02 2.85
C ALA A 77 10.56 13.33 3.95
N ALA A 78 9.32 12.91 3.67
CA ALA A 78 8.46 12.19 4.60
C ALA A 78 9.13 10.90 5.10
N ARG A 79 9.78 10.13 4.21
CA ARG A 79 10.54 8.92 4.61
C ARG A 79 11.68 9.19 5.60
N ALA A 80 12.23 10.39 5.62
CA ALA A 80 13.27 10.78 6.57
C ALA A 80 12.70 11.26 7.92
N LEU A 81 11.41 11.60 7.96
CA LEU A 81 10.75 12.21 9.13
C LEU A 81 9.76 11.29 9.84
N ASP A 82 9.20 10.32 9.11
CA ASP A 82 8.16 9.45 9.64
C ASP A 82 8.70 8.51 10.72
N GLY A 83 7.95 8.42 11.82
CA GLY A 83 8.25 7.59 12.97
C GLY A 83 9.42 8.05 13.84
N LEU A 84 9.95 9.25 13.61
CA LEU A 84 11.01 9.83 14.45
C LEU A 84 10.50 10.03 15.88
N GLU A 85 11.29 9.59 16.86
CA GLU A 85 11.03 9.78 18.28
C GLU A 85 12.03 10.76 18.88
N PHE A 86 11.51 11.68 19.69
CA PHE A 86 12.26 12.76 20.29
C PHE A 86 12.14 12.70 21.81
N GLU A 87 13.26 12.84 22.48
CA GLU A 87 13.31 12.98 23.94
C GLU A 87 12.79 14.35 24.38
N ALA A 88 12.50 14.47 25.68
CA ALA A 88 12.18 15.76 26.28
C ALA A 88 13.26 16.81 25.98
N ARG A 89 12.83 17.97 25.47
CA ARG A 89 13.65 19.11 25.07
C ARG A 89 14.62 18.85 23.91
N GLN A 90 14.56 17.67 23.27
CA GLN A 90 15.34 17.43 22.06
C GLN A 90 14.84 18.33 20.93
N VAL A 91 15.77 19.00 20.26
CA VAL A 91 15.47 19.93 19.17
C VAL A 91 15.18 19.16 17.89
N PHE A 92 14.01 19.40 17.31
CA PHE A 92 13.75 19.12 15.90
C PHE A 92 14.43 20.19 15.05
N SER A 93 15.14 19.79 14.00
CA SER A 93 15.60 20.66 12.91
C SER A 93 15.24 20.00 11.60
N PHE A 94 14.51 20.71 10.74
CA PHE A 94 14.08 20.18 9.45
C PHE A 94 15.27 19.69 8.63
N TRP A 95 16.32 20.50 8.52
CA TRP A 95 17.49 20.15 7.72
C TRP A 95 18.43 19.15 8.38
N ALA A 96 18.47 19.06 9.72
CA ALA A 96 19.21 18.00 10.40
C ALA A 96 18.61 16.62 10.14
N GLN A 97 17.27 16.52 10.02
CA GLN A 97 16.60 15.25 9.72
C GLN A 97 16.57 14.94 8.22
N VAL A 98 16.16 15.91 7.38
CA VAL A 98 16.00 15.69 5.93
C VAL A 98 17.35 15.69 5.21
N GLY A 99 18.29 16.56 5.60
CA GLY A 99 19.56 16.78 4.93
C GLY A 99 19.45 17.49 3.56
N PRO A 100 20.54 17.54 2.77
CA PRO A 100 20.55 18.29 1.51
C PRO A 100 19.61 17.68 0.45
N PRO A 101 18.82 18.50 -0.28
CA PRO A 101 17.92 18.05 -1.34
C PRO A 101 18.68 17.75 -2.63
N LEU A 102 19.39 16.62 -2.69
CA LEU A 102 20.23 16.22 -3.84
C LEU A 102 19.56 15.16 -4.71
N ARG A 103 19.82 15.20 -6.03
CA ARG A 103 19.33 14.17 -6.98
C ARG A 103 19.75 12.75 -6.62
N VAL A 104 20.98 12.58 -6.15
CA VAL A 104 21.51 11.28 -5.66
C VAL A 104 20.72 10.75 -4.45
N ARG A 105 20.03 11.61 -3.70
CA ARG A 105 19.16 11.23 -2.58
C ARG A 105 17.69 11.07 -2.99
N GLY A 106 17.40 11.10 -4.29
CA GLY A 106 16.06 10.91 -4.86
C GLY A 106 15.26 12.20 -5.08
N PHE A 107 15.78 13.37 -4.70
CA PHE A 107 15.08 14.63 -4.96
C PHE A 107 15.08 14.97 -6.45
N VAL A 108 13.95 15.44 -6.96
CA VAL A 108 13.72 15.80 -8.36
C VAL A 108 13.40 17.29 -8.49
N VAL A 109 13.37 17.77 -9.73
CA VAL A 109 12.89 19.11 -10.02
C VAL A 109 11.39 19.15 -9.73
N GLY A 110 10.98 20.07 -8.86
CA GLY A 110 9.59 20.30 -8.51
C GLY A 110 9.28 21.79 -8.44
N ARG A 111 8.04 22.10 -8.09
CA ARG A 111 7.52 23.47 -8.00
C ARG A 111 8.11 24.21 -6.79
N GLU A 112 8.78 25.33 -7.02
CA GLU A 112 9.31 26.20 -5.96
C GLU A 112 8.74 27.63 -6.10
N LEU A 113 8.36 28.27 -5.00
CA LEU A 113 7.95 29.67 -5.02
C LEU A 113 9.17 30.53 -4.67
N ARG A 114 9.71 31.27 -5.64
CA ARG A 114 10.83 32.22 -5.43
C ARG A 114 10.43 33.59 -5.92
N GLU A 115 10.62 34.59 -5.05
CA GLU A 115 10.28 35.99 -5.37
C GLU A 115 8.87 36.11 -5.97
N GLY A 116 7.95 35.32 -5.41
CA GLY A 116 6.55 35.15 -5.83
C GLY A 116 6.28 34.77 -7.28
N CYS A 117 7.29 34.24 -7.98
CA CYS A 117 7.15 33.47 -9.20
C CYS A 117 7.28 31.98 -8.86
N VAL A 118 6.65 31.14 -9.66
CA VAL A 118 6.77 29.69 -9.51
C VAL A 118 7.84 29.21 -10.48
N VAL A 119 8.95 28.73 -9.91
CA VAL A 119 10.16 28.34 -10.63
C VAL A 119 10.45 26.85 -10.44
N PRO A 120 11.10 26.19 -11.41
CA PRO A 120 11.61 24.83 -11.24
C PRO A 120 12.80 24.81 -10.28
N GLY A 121 12.78 23.91 -9.29
CA GLY A 121 13.89 23.75 -8.34
C GLY A 121 14.04 22.30 -7.86
N VAL A 122 15.28 21.82 -7.68
CA VAL A 122 15.52 20.50 -7.06
C VAL A 122 15.12 20.58 -5.59
N GLY A 123 14.27 19.66 -5.14
CA GLY A 123 13.65 19.77 -3.80
C GLY A 123 12.53 20.83 -3.74
N GLY A 124 12.07 21.33 -4.88
CA GLY A 124 10.92 22.23 -4.95
C GLY A 124 9.69 21.60 -4.29
N GLY A 125 8.99 22.39 -3.47
CA GLY A 125 7.73 22.01 -2.85
C GLY A 125 7.82 21.60 -1.38
N LEU A 126 9.03 21.52 -0.81
CA LEU A 126 9.25 21.18 0.60
C LEU A 126 8.63 22.19 1.58
N CYS A 127 8.35 23.43 1.15
CA CYS A 127 7.64 24.40 1.97
C CYS A 127 6.24 23.93 2.41
N LEU A 128 5.60 23.03 1.64
CA LEU A 128 4.32 22.44 2.07
C LEU A 128 4.50 21.62 3.37
N LEU A 129 5.59 20.85 3.44
CA LEU A 129 5.91 20.03 4.60
C LEU A 129 6.36 20.87 5.80
N SER A 130 7.20 21.89 5.60
CA SER A 130 7.57 22.79 6.71
C SER A 130 6.36 23.55 7.27
N ASN A 131 5.42 23.98 6.43
CA ASN A 131 4.16 24.57 6.87
C ASN A 131 3.33 23.60 7.71
N ALA A 132 3.21 22.34 7.26
CA ALA A 132 2.44 21.32 7.97
C ALA A 132 3.07 20.96 9.32
N LEU A 133 4.40 20.75 9.36
CA LEU A 133 5.18 20.53 10.58
C LEU A 133 5.01 21.69 11.57
N TYR A 134 5.13 22.93 11.09
CA TYR A 134 4.92 24.11 11.91
C TYR A 134 3.48 24.15 12.48
N GLY A 135 2.48 23.90 11.64
CA GLY A 135 1.08 23.88 12.06
C GLY A 135 0.79 22.85 13.13
N ALA A 136 1.28 21.62 12.95
CA ALA A 136 1.15 20.55 13.95
C ALA A 136 1.86 20.94 15.25
N ALA A 137 3.14 21.33 15.19
CA ALA A 137 3.92 21.70 16.38
C ALA A 137 3.28 22.87 17.16
N ALA A 138 2.81 23.90 16.46
CA ALA A 138 2.14 25.04 17.08
C ALA A 138 0.82 24.64 17.76
N ARG A 139 0.02 23.75 17.15
CA ARG A 139 -1.22 23.22 17.77
C ARG A 139 -0.94 22.29 18.95
N ALA A 140 0.17 21.54 18.92
CA ALA A 140 0.64 20.73 20.02
C ALA A 140 1.26 21.56 21.17
N GLY A 141 1.39 22.88 21.02
CA GLY A 141 1.93 23.78 22.03
C GLY A 141 3.45 23.66 22.20
N PHE A 142 4.17 23.24 21.17
CA PHE A 142 5.63 23.10 21.20
C PHE A 142 6.32 24.48 21.19
N GLU A 143 7.52 24.52 21.75
CA GLU A 143 8.36 25.72 21.75
C GLU A 143 9.02 25.90 20.38
N LEU A 144 8.76 27.04 19.73
CA LEU A 144 9.38 27.40 18.46
C LEU A 144 10.72 28.08 18.70
N LEU A 145 11.79 27.45 18.27
CA LEU A 145 13.17 27.93 18.42
C LEU A 145 13.62 28.74 17.19
N GLU A 146 13.21 28.29 16.00
CA GLU A 146 13.49 28.97 14.75
C GLU A 146 12.32 28.84 13.77
N ARG A 147 11.87 29.98 13.24
CA ARG A 147 10.84 30.05 12.19
C ARG A 147 11.12 31.25 11.29
N HIS A 148 10.96 31.04 9.99
CA HIS A 148 11.00 32.11 8.99
C HIS A 148 9.68 32.11 8.20
N PRO A 149 8.97 33.24 8.10
CA PRO A 149 7.81 33.34 7.21
C PRO A 149 8.25 33.47 5.75
N HIS A 150 7.38 33.13 4.80
CA HIS A 150 7.60 33.43 3.39
C HIS A 150 7.59 34.95 3.17
N SER A 151 8.42 35.42 2.25
CA SER A 151 8.48 36.84 1.87
C SER A 151 7.18 37.34 1.25
N ARG A 152 6.47 36.48 0.51
CA ARG A 152 5.15 36.79 -0.06
C ARG A 152 4.03 36.01 0.63
N ARG A 153 2.90 36.69 0.82
CA ARG A 153 1.71 36.17 1.52
C ARG A 153 0.47 36.29 0.63
N PRO A 154 0.22 35.34 -0.28
CA PRO A 154 -0.98 35.35 -1.11
C PRO A 154 -2.24 35.38 -0.22
N PRO A 155 -3.26 36.20 -0.54
CA PRO A 155 -4.54 36.19 0.16
C PRO A 155 -5.13 34.77 0.28
N GLY A 156 -5.68 34.44 1.44
CA GLY A 156 -6.23 33.10 1.72
C GLY A 156 -5.21 31.98 1.96
N SER A 157 -3.91 32.24 1.82
CA SER A 157 -2.87 31.26 2.14
C SER A 157 -2.56 31.21 3.64
N ARG A 158 -1.96 30.10 4.11
CA ARG A 158 -1.39 30.00 5.48
C ARG A 158 -0.42 31.13 5.78
N ALA A 159 0.32 31.60 4.77
CA ALA A 159 1.24 32.72 4.91
C ALA A 159 0.51 34.05 5.18
N ALA A 160 -0.68 34.26 4.61
CA ALA A 160 -1.51 35.43 4.95
C ALA A 160 -2.02 35.39 6.39
N LEU A 161 -2.28 34.19 6.93
CA LEU A 161 -2.66 34.00 8.33
C LEU A 161 -1.46 34.08 9.29
N GLY A 162 -0.23 34.18 8.77
CA GLY A 162 0.99 34.09 9.56
C GLY A 162 1.21 32.69 10.16
N GLU A 163 0.62 31.67 9.54
CA GLU A 163 0.67 30.25 9.93
C GLU A 163 1.58 29.43 8.99
N ASP A 164 2.67 30.05 8.51
CA ASP A 164 3.62 29.48 7.56
C ASP A 164 5.07 29.43 8.08
N ALA A 165 5.84 28.48 7.57
CA ALA A 165 7.27 28.35 7.77
C ALA A 165 7.95 28.02 6.43
N THR A 166 8.93 28.82 6.03
CA THR A 166 9.78 28.56 4.86
C THR A 166 11.09 27.92 5.30
N VAL A 167 11.66 27.09 4.43
CA VAL A 167 12.98 26.47 4.62
C VAL A 167 13.81 26.65 3.36
N ALA A 168 15.12 26.89 3.53
CA ALA A 168 16.07 27.01 2.43
C ALA A 168 17.40 26.39 2.84
N TRP A 169 17.81 25.37 2.09
CA TRP A 169 19.05 24.66 2.37
C TRP A 169 20.26 25.60 2.12
N ASN A 170 21.21 25.76 3.05
CA ASN A 170 21.36 25.14 4.37
C ASN A 170 21.38 26.18 5.50
N TYR A 171 20.65 27.29 5.37
CA TYR A 171 20.76 28.41 6.33
C TYR A 171 19.42 28.91 6.88
N VAL A 172 18.29 28.58 6.24
CA VAL A 172 16.93 28.86 6.74
C VAL A 172 16.30 27.53 7.14
N ASP A 173 16.00 27.38 8.43
CA ASP A 173 15.55 26.12 9.03
C ASP A 173 14.24 26.30 9.81
N LEU A 174 13.58 25.18 10.11
CA LEU A 174 12.47 25.13 11.05
C LEU A 174 12.92 24.33 12.26
N ARG A 175 12.99 24.98 13.43
CA ARG A 175 13.40 24.34 14.69
C ARG A 175 12.37 24.53 15.79
N PHE A 176 12.08 23.44 16.49
CA PHE A 176 11.18 23.44 17.64
C PHE A 176 11.52 22.30 18.61
N ALA A 177 11.05 22.41 19.84
CA ALA A 177 11.23 21.39 20.86
C ALA A 177 9.97 21.28 21.73
N ALA A 178 9.82 20.14 22.41
CA ALA A 178 8.74 19.91 23.36
C ALA A 178 9.32 19.63 24.75
N ALA A 179 8.62 19.99 25.82
CA ALA A 179 9.08 19.75 27.18
C ALA A 179 9.11 18.25 27.58
N GLN A 180 8.50 17.39 26.78
CA GLN A 180 8.32 15.96 27.04
C GLN A 180 8.59 15.13 25.78
N PRO A 181 8.77 13.81 25.90
CA PRO A 181 8.98 12.96 24.74
C PRO A 181 7.79 12.97 23.79
N TRP A 182 8.06 12.86 22.49
CA TRP A 182 7.04 12.89 21.45
C TRP A 182 7.48 12.15 20.19
N ARG A 183 6.51 11.78 19.36
CA ARG A 183 6.70 11.07 18.09
C ARG A 183 6.13 11.87 16.93
N LEU A 184 6.88 11.91 15.83
CA LEU A 184 6.48 12.51 14.57
C LEU A 184 5.98 11.42 13.61
N GLU A 185 4.83 11.64 12.99
CA GLU A 185 4.26 10.77 11.96
C GLU A 185 4.04 11.61 10.69
N VAL A 186 4.61 11.18 9.57
CA VAL A 186 4.54 11.91 8.29
C VAL A 186 4.25 10.94 7.16
N HIS A 187 3.05 11.01 6.62
CA HIS A 187 2.65 10.16 5.50
C HIS A 187 1.90 10.97 4.44
N LEU A 188 1.81 10.38 3.25
CA LEU A 188 1.07 10.94 2.13
C LEU A 188 0.00 9.92 1.73
N ASP A 189 -1.27 10.31 1.78
CA ASP A 189 -2.34 9.56 1.11
C ASP A 189 -2.40 9.97 -0.38
N ALA A 190 -3.43 9.57 -1.12
CA ALA A 190 -3.57 9.95 -2.54
C ALA A 190 -3.88 11.44 -2.77
N GLU A 191 -4.30 12.18 -1.75
CA GLU A 191 -4.88 13.53 -1.83
C GLU A 191 -4.14 14.55 -0.97
N ALA A 192 -3.52 14.15 0.14
CA ALA A 192 -3.02 14.99 1.21
C ALA A 192 -1.69 14.50 1.81
N LEU A 193 -0.88 15.49 2.21
CA LEU A 193 0.23 15.32 3.14
C LEU A 193 -0.34 15.41 4.55
N ILE A 194 -0.07 14.40 5.37
CA ILE A 194 -0.56 14.30 6.74
C ILE A 194 0.65 14.31 7.68
N VAL A 195 0.62 15.22 8.65
CA VAL A 195 1.64 15.34 9.71
C VAL A 195 0.96 15.21 11.05
N GLY A 196 1.23 14.11 11.76
CA GLY A 196 0.77 13.82 13.11
C GLY A 196 1.86 14.02 14.14
N ILE A 197 1.50 14.53 15.31
CA ILE A 197 2.36 14.57 16.50
C ILE A 197 1.67 13.79 17.60
N ARG A 198 2.33 12.73 18.08
CA ARG A 198 1.90 11.99 19.28
C ARG A 198 2.66 12.46 20.49
N SER A 199 1.95 12.81 21.55
CA SER A 199 2.53 13.33 22.77
C SER A 199 1.56 13.19 23.94
N GLY A 200 2.04 13.01 25.17
CA GLY A 200 1.19 12.95 26.37
C GLY A 200 0.46 14.26 26.72
N ILE A 201 0.70 15.37 25.99
CA ILE A 201 0.03 16.66 26.18
C ILE A 201 -1.35 16.53 25.54
N ARG A 202 -2.41 16.64 26.36
CA ARG A 202 -3.75 16.95 25.84
C ARG A 202 -3.79 18.44 25.53
N SER A 203 -4.24 18.80 24.33
CA SER A 203 -4.47 20.18 23.93
C SER A 203 -5.65 20.77 24.70
N GLU A 204 -5.43 21.23 25.94
CA GLU A 204 -6.36 22.18 26.55
C GLU A 204 -6.28 23.48 25.75
N GLY A 205 -7.40 23.85 25.12
CA GLY A 205 -7.55 24.88 24.08
C GLY A 205 -7.17 26.31 24.45
N ARG A 206 -5.96 26.55 24.96
CA ARG A 206 -5.38 27.87 25.19
C ARG A 206 -4.28 28.11 24.18
N ARG A 207 -4.57 28.91 23.13
CA ARG A 207 -3.54 29.64 22.38
C ARG A 207 -2.77 30.51 23.37
N ARG A 208 -1.71 29.99 23.99
CA ARG A 208 -0.70 30.85 24.61
C ARG A 208 0.05 31.50 23.47
N SER A 209 0.16 32.83 23.49
CA SER A 209 1.05 33.56 22.58
C SER A 209 2.46 33.04 22.80
N VAL A 210 2.94 32.19 21.90
CA VAL A 210 4.28 31.62 21.92
C VAL A 210 5.26 32.77 21.67
N GLY A 211 6.12 33.05 22.65
CA GLY A 211 7.24 33.96 22.47
C GLY A 211 8.22 33.33 21.47
N VAL A 212 8.26 33.88 20.26
CA VAL A 212 9.25 33.46 19.25
C VAL A 212 10.61 33.98 19.71
N VAL A 213 11.49 33.08 20.18
CA VAL A 213 12.80 33.46 20.76
C VAL A 213 13.72 34.10 19.71
N HIS A 214 13.57 33.74 18.43
CA HIS A 214 14.31 34.34 17.32
C HIS A 214 13.45 34.46 16.04
N GLU A 215 12.69 35.56 15.92
CA GLU A 215 12.10 35.97 14.62
C GLU A 215 13.18 36.71 13.80
N ARG A 216 14.09 35.98 13.15
CA ARG A 216 15.04 36.59 12.19
C ARG A 216 14.29 36.97 10.92
N ARG A 217 13.68 38.15 10.89
CA ARG A 217 13.13 38.73 9.65
C ARG A 217 14.27 38.92 8.64
N SER A 218 14.13 38.37 7.44
CA SER A 218 15.09 38.64 6.37
C SER A 218 15.12 40.14 6.06
N PRO A 219 16.27 40.72 5.68
CA PRO A 219 16.35 42.12 5.26
C PRO A 219 15.42 42.47 4.08
N GLU A 220 15.07 41.51 3.22
CA GLU A 220 14.10 41.70 2.13
C GLU A 220 12.69 41.97 2.67
N ALA A 221 12.22 41.21 3.68
CA ALA A 221 10.92 41.47 4.30
C ALA A 221 10.87 42.86 4.98
N ARG A 222 12.00 43.35 5.50
CA ARG A 222 12.11 44.73 6.04
C ARG A 222 12.18 45.79 4.94
N ALA A 223 12.78 45.49 3.80
CA ALA A 223 12.88 46.37 2.64
C ALA A 223 11.53 46.50 1.92
N ASP A 224 10.84 45.39 1.67
CA ASP A 224 9.49 45.35 1.08
C ASP A 224 8.46 46.09 1.95
N GLU A 225 8.56 45.97 3.29
CA GLU A 225 7.68 46.70 4.22
C GLU A 225 8.02 48.20 4.29
N ARG A 226 9.31 48.56 4.14
CA ARG A 226 9.76 49.97 4.02
C ARG A 226 9.32 50.58 2.69
N GLU A 227 9.45 49.87 1.58
CA GLU A 227 8.98 50.29 0.26
C GLU A 227 7.46 50.39 0.21
N ALA A 228 6.72 49.46 0.83
CA ALA A 228 5.27 49.54 0.95
C ALA A 228 4.81 50.74 1.80
N LYS A 229 5.58 51.12 2.84
CA LYS A 229 5.34 52.31 3.66
C LYS A 229 5.76 53.61 2.96
N LEU A 230 6.87 53.61 2.21
CA LEU A 230 7.36 54.76 1.44
C LEU A 230 6.56 54.99 0.14
N GLY A 231 6.00 53.94 -0.46
CA GLY A 231 5.15 53.98 -1.65
C GLY A 231 3.76 54.62 -1.41
N ARG A 232 3.33 54.77 -0.15
CA ARG A 232 2.17 55.61 0.20
C ARG A 232 2.47 57.10 0.19
N ALA A 233 3.75 57.51 0.22
CA ALA A 233 4.16 58.92 0.24
C ALA A 233 4.58 59.47 -1.14
N ARG A 234 4.74 58.61 -2.17
CA ARG A 234 5.10 59.02 -3.54
C ARG A 234 4.13 58.42 -4.56
N ARG A 235 2.94 59.02 -4.70
CA ARG A 235 2.08 58.84 -5.89
C ARG A 235 1.74 60.19 -6.50
N ARG A 236 2.68 60.75 -7.25
CA ARG A 236 2.45 61.72 -8.34
C ARG A 236 3.59 61.62 -9.36
N SER A 237 3.39 60.76 -10.36
CA SER A 237 3.89 60.80 -11.75
C SER A 237 4.07 59.38 -12.26
N GLY A 238 3.63 59.16 -13.50
CA GLY A 238 3.28 57.84 -14.03
C GLY A 238 4.47 56.94 -14.32
N ALA A 239 4.44 55.76 -13.70
CA ALA A 239 4.95 54.53 -14.28
C ALA A 239 3.97 53.42 -13.84
N ARG A 240 3.48 52.61 -14.79
CA ARG A 240 2.56 51.52 -14.51
C ARG A 240 3.32 50.40 -13.77
N SER A 241 3.46 50.53 -12.46
CA SER A 241 3.78 49.37 -11.62
C SER A 241 2.53 48.50 -11.58
N SER A 242 2.60 47.30 -12.16
CA SER A 242 1.56 46.27 -12.09
C SER A 242 1.22 46.01 -10.62
N ALA A 243 0.07 46.52 -10.18
CA ALA A 243 -0.49 46.22 -8.88
C ALA A 243 -0.75 44.71 -8.80
N TRP A 244 -0.19 44.08 -7.78
CA TRP A 244 -0.31 42.64 -7.54
C TRP A 244 -1.76 42.31 -7.15
N SER A 245 -2.49 41.67 -8.06
CA SER A 245 -3.89 41.29 -7.88
C SER A 245 -3.97 39.86 -7.35
N GLY A 246 -3.86 39.68 -6.03
CA GLY A 246 -4.47 38.61 -5.23
C GLY A 246 -4.23 37.12 -5.56
N GLU A 247 -3.67 36.76 -6.71
CA GLU A 247 -3.40 35.40 -7.14
C GLU A 247 -1.90 35.15 -7.08
N VAL A 248 -1.50 33.93 -6.69
CA VAL A 248 -0.10 33.47 -6.72
C VAL A 248 0.49 33.87 -8.07
N GLY A 249 1.65 34.56 -8.08
CA GLY A 249 2.22 35.13 -9.30
C GLY A 249 2.42 34.08 -10.41
N PRO A 250 2.48 34.51 -11.68
CA PRO A 250 2.43 33.60 -12.82
C PRO A 250 3.64 32.66 -12.79
N SER A 251 3.42 31.39 -13.16
CA SER A 251 4.48 30.37 -13.17
C SER A 251 5.42 30.58 -14.33
N CYS A 252 6.70 30.23 -14.18
CA CYS A 252 7.65 30.21 -15.31
C CYS A 252 7.18 29.31 -16.46
N MET A 253 6.27 28.37 -16.20
CA MET A 253 5.65 27.52 -17.22
C MET A 253 4.46 28.18 -17.94
N SER A 254 3.90 29.27 -17.40
CA SER A 254 2.66 29.91 -17.88
C SER A 254 2.71 31.44 -18.03
N CYS A 255 3.75 32.11 -17.53
CA CYS A 255 3.90 33.58 -17.57
C CYS A 255 4.28 34.13 -18.94
N ASP A 256 4.73 33.24 -19.82
CA ASP A 256 5.27 33.47 -21.15
C ASP A 256 6.40 34.53 -21.27
N GLN A 257 6.96 34.99 -20.14
CA GLN A 257 8.02 36.01 -20.11
C GLN A 257 9.42 35.40 -20.31
N PRO A 258 10.32 36.10 -21.03
CA PRO A 258 11.75 35.76 -21.06
C PRO A 258 12.40 36.15 -19.72
N CYS A 259 12.91 35.17 -18.96
CA CYS A 259 13.64 35.41 -17.70
C CYS A 259 14.73 34.36 -17.44
N GLU A 260 15.62 34.64 -16.49
CA GLU A 260 16.78 33.80 -16.15
C GLU A 260 16.41 32.44 -15.51
N TYR A 261 15.20 32.28 -14.98
CA TYR A 261 14.67 31.02 -14.45
C TYR A 261 14.23 30.04 -15.56
N ALA A 262 14.93 30.10 -16.70
CA ALA A 262 14.63 29.50 -18.00
C ALA A 262 13.74 28.25 -17.97
N ARG A 263 12.75 28.23 -18.88
CA ARG A 263 11.79 27.13 -19.01
C ARG A 263 12.51 25.79 -19.21
N PRO A 264 12.25 24.74 -18.40
CA PRO A 264 12.63 23.40 -18.79
C PRO A 264 11.90 23.04 -20.10
N PRO A 265 12.50 22.24 -21.00
CA PRO A 265 11.77 21.74 -22.17
C PRO A 265 10.54 21.00 -21.68
N GLY A 266 9.35 21.51 -22.02
CA GLY A 266 8.10 20.95 -21.56
C GLY A 266 7.95 19.52 -22.07
N THR A 267 7.92 18.55 -21.17
CA THR A 267 7.47 17.21 -21.53
C THR A 267 5.97 17.25 -21.81
N SER A 268 5.51 16.48 -22.81
CA SER A 268 4.11 16.40 -23.21
C SER A 268 3.27 15.54 -22.25
N ILE A 269 3.52 15.62 -20.94
CA ILE A 269 2.78 14.85 -19.96
C ILE A 269 1.45 15.55 -19.72
N THR A 270 0.37 14.94 -20.17
CA THR A 270 -0.99 15.48 -20.02
C THR A 270 -1.76 14.84 -18.87
N ARG A 271 -1.28 13.70 -18.36
CA ARG A 271 -1.83 12.98 -17.21
C ARG A 271 -0.79 12.07 -16.58
N GLY A 272 -1.00 11.70 -15.32
CA GLY A 272 -0.22 10.66 -14.66
C GLY A 272 -0.40 9.27 -15.31
N ARG A 273 0.59 8.42 -15.13
CA ARG A 273 0.67 7.04 -15.65
C ARG A 273 0.21 6.05 -14.59
N ARG A 274 -0.38 4.93 -15.03
CA ARG A 274 -0.64 3.77 -14.17
C ARG A 274 0.46 2.74 -14.30
N SER A 275 0.97 2.30 -13.16
CA SER A 275 1.98 1.25 -13.05
C SER A 275 1.39 0.01 -12.38
N TRP A 276 1.50 -1.13 -13.06
CA TRP A 276 1.06 -2.44 -12.60
C TRP A 276 2.26 -3.17 -11.98
N LEU A 277 2.26 -3.38 -10.67
CA LEU A 277 3.32 -4.05 -9.91
C LEU A 277 2.83 -5.43 -9.51
N VAL A 278 3.25 -6.45 -10.26
CA VAL A 278 2.67 -7.79 -10.16
C VAL A 278 3.70 -8.86 -9.84
N ASP A 279 3.29 -9.97 -9.22
CA ASP A 279 4.10 -11.20 -9.06
C ASP A 279 3.49 -12.35 -9.89
N GLY A 280 2.96 -13.38 -9.24
CA GLY A 280 2.31 -14.50 -9.91
C GLY A 280 0.96 -14.11 -10.52
N VAL A 281 0.70 -14.55 -11.74
CA VAL A 281 -0.55 -14.27 -12.46
C VAL A 281 -1.70 -15.12 -11.90
N TRP A 282 -2.85 -14.47 -11.73
CA TRP A 282 -4.14 -15.13 -11.58
C TRP A 282 -5.01 -14.83 -12.80
N PRO A 283 -5.81 -15.79 -13.29
CA PRO A 283 -6.68 -15.56 -14.43
C PRO A 283 -7.61 -14.35 -14.28
N GLU A 284 -8.14 -14.11 -13.08
CA GLU A 284 -9.05 -13.00 -12.79
C GLU A 284 -8.35 -11.66 -12.93
N TYR A 285 -7.12 -11.54 -12.41
CA TYR A 285 -6.32 -10.31 -12.51
C TYR A 285 -5.75 -10.12 -13.91
N ALA A 286 -5.43 -11.20 -14.63
CA ALA A 286 -5.06 -11.12 -16.03
C ALA A 286 -6.22 -10.59 -16.89
N ALA A 287 -7.44 -11.09 -16.64
CA ALA A 287 -8.64 -10.58 -17.30
C ALA A 287 -8.90 -9.11 -16.94
N TYR A 288 -8.73 -8.73 -15.67
CA TYR A 288 -8.85 -7.36 -15.21
C TYR A 288 -7.85 -6.43 -15.90
N LEU A 289 -6.57 -6.80 -15.94
CA LEU A 289 -5.52 -6.03 -16.63
C LEU A 289 -5.87 -5.90 -18.11
N LYS A 290 -6.24 -6.99 -18.79
CA LYS A 290 -6.64 -6.95 -20.20
C LYS A 290 -7.78 -5.96 -20.45
N ALA A 291 -8.75 -5.89 -19.54
CA ALA A 291 -9.90 -5.00 -19.67
C ALA A 291 -9.60 -3.52 -19.33
N HIS A 292 -8.66 -3.23 -18.43
CA HIS A 292 -8.47 -1.89 -17.87
C HIS A 292 -7.10 -1.24 -18.17
N ALA A 293 -6.14 -1.98 -18.74
CA ALA A 293 -4.83 -1.44 -19.10
C ALA A 293 -4.90 -0.46 -20.27
N ARG A 294 -4.11 0.61 -20.18
CA ARG A 294 -4.01 1.67 -21.20
C ARG A 294 -2.66 1.59 -21.93
N PRO A 295 -2.56 2.10 -23.18
CA PRO A 295 -1.30 2.11 -23.92
C PRO A 295 -0.16 2.83 -23.21
N GLU A 296 -0.46 3.83 -22.37
CA GLU A 296 0.56 4.61 -21.67
C GLU A 296 1.03 3.94 -20.37
N ASP A 297 0.34 2.88 -19.92
CA ASP A 297 0.64 2.20 -18.67
C ASP A 297 2.01 1.51 -18.71
N GLN A 298 2.49 1.16 -17.52
CA GLN A 298 3.71 0.38 -17.31
C GLN A 298 3.40 -0.91 -16.57
N LEU A 299 3.99 -2.02 -17.00
CA LEU A 299 3.92 -3.33 -16.33
C LEU A 299 5.29 -3.70 -15.75
N LEU A 300 5.36 -3.75 -14.43
CA LEU A 300 6.50 -4.22 -13.65
C LEU A 300 6.21 -5.66 -13.21
N MET A 301 6.98 -6.63 -13.74
CA MET A 301 6.74 -8.06 -13.52
C MET A 301 8.04 -8.83 -13.28
N PRO A 302 8.02 -10.00 -12.62
CA PRO A 302 9.26 -10.73 -12.31
C PRO A 302 10.00 -11.16 -13.57
N ILE A 303 9.26 -11.71 -14.55
CA ILE A 303 9.78 -12.19 -15.83
C ILE A 303 8.63 -12.34 -16.83
N ASP A 304 8.87 -12.18 -18.13
CA ASP A 304 7.86 -12.39 -19.17
C ASP A 304 7.54 -13.89 -19.32
N GLY A 305 6.43 -14.32 -18.71
CA GLY A 305 5.98 -15.69 -18.77
C GLY A 305 5.34 -16.09 -20.10
N GLU A 306 4.85 -15.15 -20.92
CA GLU A 306 4.32 -15.45 -22.26
C GLU A 306 5.46 -15.87 -23.19
N LEU A 307 6.55 -15.08 -23.20
CA LEU A 307 7.74 -15.37 -24.00
C LEU A 307 8.43 -16.67 -23.55
N LEU A 308 8.54 -16.90 -22.25
CA LEU A 308 9.25 -18.06 -21.69
C LEU A 308 8.39 -19.30 -21.48
N ARG A 309 7.11 -19.27 -21.91
CA ARG A 309 6.14 -20.35 -21.67
C ARG A 309 6.07 -20.77 -20.21
N ARG A 310 6.02 -19.78 -19.31
CA ARG A 310 5.88 -19.95 -17.85
C ARG A 310 4.51 -19.44 -17.41
N PRO A 311 3.49 -20.33 -17.29
CA PRO A 311 2.12 -19.93 -16.98
C PRO A 311 2.00 -19.08 -15.71
N ARG A 312 2.83 -19.34 -14.69
CA ARG A 312 2.84 -18.59 -13.43
C ARG A 312 3.10 -17.08 -13.59
N TYR A 313 3.78 -16.66 -14.64
CA TYR A 313 4.12 -15.25 -14.89
C TYR A 313 3.59 -14.74 -16.24
N ALA A 314 2.65 -15.46 -16.86
CA ALA A 314 2.07 -15.12 -18.16
C ALA A 314 1.02 -14.01 -18.01
N TRP A 315 1.45 -12.82 -17.61
CA TRP A 315 0.60 -11.62 -17.61
C TRP A 315 0.37 -11.11 -19.03
N PRO A 316 -0.88 -10.78 -19.42
CA PRO A 316 -1.17 -10.30 -20.75
C PRO A 316 -0.59 -8.88 -20.95
N GLY A 317 0.51 -8.76 -21.69
CA GLY A 317 1.24 -7.50 -21.81
C GLY A 317 0.92 -6.68 -23.07
N ALA A 318 0.10 -7.19 -23.99
CA ALA A 318 -0.04 -6.63 -25.35
C ALA A 318 -0.57 -5.19 -25.41
N ARG A 319 -1.35 -4.75 -24.40
CA ARG A 319 -1.95 -3.40 -24.35
C ARG A 319 -1.11 -2.37 -23.60
N VAL A 320 -0.03 -2.79 -22.94
CA VAL A 320 0.79 -1.92 -22.08
C VAL A 320 2.00 -1.43 -22.87
N GLY A 321 2.24 -0.11 -22.91
CA GLY A 321 3.32 0.49 -23.70
C GLY A 321 4.71 0.27 -23.13
N ARG A 322 4.85 0.03 -21.82
CA ARG A 322 6.14 -0.25 -21.17
C ARG A 322 6.10 -1.53 -20.35
N ARG A 323 7.13 -2.37 -20.49
CA ARG A 323 7.31 -3.58 -19.68
C ARG A 323 8.71 -3.59 -19.09
N LYS A 324 8.83 -3.82 -17.78
CA LYS A 324 10.11 -3.99 -17.09
C LYS A 324 10.10 -5.29 -16.32
N GLN A 325 11.20 -6.02 -16.44
CA GLN A 325 11.37 -7.36 -15.89
C GLN A 325 12.49 -7.39 -14.85
N PHE A 326 12.44 -8.36 -13.93
CA PHE A 326 13.45 -8.59 -12.89
C PHE A 326 13.94 -10.06 -12.88
N PRO A 327 14.51 -10.55 -14.00
CA PRO A 327 14.79 -11.98 -14.17
C PRO A 327 15.86 -12.51 -13.19
N ALA A 328 16.85 -11.69 -12.83
CA ALA A 328 17.89 -12.09 -11.87
C ALA A 328 17.30 -12.38 -10.48
N LEU A 329 16.39 -11.52 -9.99
CA LEU A 329 15.68 -11.76 -8.73
C LEU A 329 14.79 -12.99 -8.81
N THR A 330 14.13 -13.20 -9.94
CA THR A 330 13.28 -14.37 -10.19
C THR A 330 14.08 -15.68 -10.22
N LEU A 331 15.26 -15.68 -10.84
CA LEU A 331 16.17 -16.82 -10.87
C LEU A 331 16.70 -17.12 -9.47
N ALA A 332 17.15 -16.11 -8.73
CA ALA A 332 17.61 -16.26 -7.36
C ALA A 332 16.52 -16.87 -6.45
N ARG A 333 15.26 -16.42 -6.58
CA ARG A 333 14.10 -17.01 -5.89
C ARG A 333 13.96 -18.49 -6.22
N SER A 334 14.01 -18.84 -7.51
CA SER A 334 13.87 -20.21 -7.98
C SER A 334 14.97 -21.11 -7.43
N LEU A 335 16.24 -20.69 -7.50
CA LEU A 335 17.37 -21.46 -6.98
C LEU A 335 17.27 -21.66 -5.47
N ARG A 336 16.99 -20.60 -4.71
CA ARG A 336 16.84 -20.68 -3.27
C ARG A 336 15.66 -21.58 -2.86
N SER A 337 14.55 -21.49 -3.57
CA SER A 337 13.34 -22.29 -3.29
C SER A 337 13.54 -23.80 -3.49
N ARG A 338 14.48 -24.21 -4.36
CA ARG A 338 14.81 -25.63 -4.60
C ARG A 338 15.64 -26.25 -3.46
N GLN A 339 16.35 -25.43 -2.69
CA GLN A 339 17.16 -25.86 -1.55
C GLN A 339 16.35 -25.97 -0.25
N LEU A 340 15.10 -25.52 -0.25
CA LEU A 340 14.24 -25.46 0.93
C LEU A 340 13.24 -26.60 0.91
N ALA A 341 12.84 -27.03 2.11
CA ALA A 341 11.71 -27.93 2.28
C ALA A 341 10.46 -27.37 1.59
N SER A 342 9.55 -28.27 1.21
CA SER A 342 8.32 -27.88 0.51
C SER A 342 7.38 -27.00 1.35
N GLN A 343 7.50 -27.05 2.68
CA GLN A 343 6.71 -26.29 3.66
C GLN A 343 7.58 -25.88 4.86
N GLY A 344 7.03 -25.07 5.78
CA GLY A 344 7.67 -24.65 7.03
C GLY A 344 8.22 -23.22 7.03
N ALA A 345 8.62 -22.76 8.23
CA ALA A 345 9.06 -21.39 8.51
C ALA A 345 10.17 -20.88 7.59
N ALA A 346 11.19 -21.72 7.33
CA ALA A 346 12.34 -21.34 6.50
C ALA A 346 11.93 -20.99 5.07
N ARG A 347 10.93 -21.68 4.53
CA ARG A 347 10.36 -21.39 3.22
C ARG A 347 9.59 -20.07 3.22
N GLN A 348 8.77 -19.83 4.24
CA GLN A 348 7.99 -18.59 4.35
C GLN A 348 8.89 -17.36 4.48
N ARG A 349 9.92 -17.42 5.33
CA ARG A 349 10.92 -16.33 5.46
C ARG A 349 11.63 -16.06 4.13
N ALA A 350 11.98 -17.10 3.37
CA ALA A 350 12.62 -16.93 2.06
C ALA A 350 11.68 -16.31 1.01
N LEU A 351 10.37 -16.58 1.08
CA LEU A 351 9.37 -15.95 0.23
C LEU A 351 9.22 -14.45 0.56
N LEU A 352 9.06 -14.11 1.84
CA LEU A 352 8.98 -12.71 2.29
C LEU A 352 10.24 -11.91 1.93
N GLU A 353 11.43 -12.49 2.07
CA GLU A 353 12.67 -11.82 1.68
C GLU A 353 12.75 -11.59 0.16
N HIS A 354 12.22 -12.51 -0.65
CA HIS A 354 12.12 -12.29 -2.09
C HIS A 354 11.12 -11.18 -2.43
N GLU A 355 9.95 -11.19 -1.80
CA GLU A 355 8.91 -10.17 -1.98
C GLU A 355 9.44 -8.79 -1.62
N ARG A 356 10.19 -8.66 -0.51
CA ARG A 356 10.89 -7.43 -0.12
C ARG A 356 11.86 -6.93 -1.18
N ARG A 357 12.71 -7.80 -1.73
CA ARG A 357 13.69 -7.43 -2.76
C ARG A 357 13.03 -7.05 -4.07
N LEU A 358 11.99 -7.78 -4.48
CA LEU A 358 11.23 -7.49 -5.69
C LEU A 358 10.49 -6.15 -5.56
N ALA A 359 9.83 -5.91 -4.43
CA ALA A 359 9.19 -4.63 -4.11
C ALA A 359 10.19 -3.48 -4.14
N ALA A 360 11.38 -3.63 -3.56
CA ALA A 360 12.42 -2.59 -3.60
C ALA A 360 12.89 -2.29 -5.04
N ALA A 361 13.08 -3.32 -5.86
CA ALA A 361 13.47 -3.16 -7.26
C ALA A 361 12.37 -2.51 -8.11
N MET A 362 11.10 -2.83 -7.84
CA MET A 362 9.95 -2.20 -8.49
C MET A 362 9.76 -0.76 -8.04
N ALA A 363 9.92 -0.46 -6.74
CA ALA A 363 9.89 0.90 -6.22
C ALA A 363 10.95 1.79 -6.87
N ALA A 364 12.17 1.27 -7.04
CA ALA A 364 13.25 1.97 -7.74
C ALA A 364 13.00 2.17 -9.25
N ALA A 365 12.00 1.48 -9.82
CA ALA A 365 11.59 1.65 -11.20
C ALA A 365 10.42 2.63 -11.39
N LEU A 366 9.80 3.09 -10.28
CA LEU A 366 8.74 4.08 -10.33
C LEU A 366 9.32 5.47 -10.60
N GLU A 367 8.59 6.24 -11.37
CA GLU A 367 8.89 7.63 -11.70
C GLU A 367 7.86 8.56 -11.02
N PRO A 368 8.12 9.88 -10.93
CA PRO A 368 7.14 10.83 -10.42
C PRO A 368 5.81 10.81 -11.19
N VAL A 369 5.83 10.47 -12.48
CA VAL A 369 4.64 10.36 -13.33
C VAL A 369 3.76 9.16 -12.99
N ASP A 370 4.26 8.16 -12.27
CA ASP A 370 3.45 7.01 -11.83
C ASP A 370 2.56 7.41 -10.65
N THR A 371 1.39 7.98 -10.93
CA THR A 371 0.45 8.47 -9.91
C THR A 371 -0.63 7.46 -9.55
N GLU A 372 -0.86 6.46 -10.39
CA GLU A 372 -1.78 5.35 -10.15
C GLU A 372 -0.99 4.04 -10.06
N LEU A 373 -1.21 3.24 -9.02
CA LEU A 373 -0.57 1.93 -8.86
C LEU A 373 -1.62 0.83 -8.75
N VAL A 374 -1.41 -0.28 -9.46
CA VAL A 374 -2.14 -1.53 -9.24
C VAL A 374 -1.15 -2.56 -8.74
N VAL A 375 -1.28 -2.99 -7.48
CA VAL A 375 -0.22 -3.69 -6.75
C VAL A 375 -0.68 -5.07 -6.30
N ALA A 376 0.15 -6.09 -6.52
CA ALA A 376 -0.07 -7.41 -5.94
C ALA A 376 0.06 -7.35 -4.41
N GLN A 377 -0.90 -7.94 -3.69
CA GLN A 377 -0.97 -7.90 -2.22
C GLN A 377 0.36 -8.21 -1.51
N THR A 378 1.12 -9.21 -1.97
CA THR A 378 2.38 -9.61 -1.35
C THR A 378 3.48 -8.54 -1.39
N LEU A 379 3.37 -7.55 -2.28
CA LEU A 379 4.33 -6.45 -2.39
C LEU A 379 3.94 -5.23 -1.55
N VAL A 380 2.65 -5.11 -1.20
CA VAL A 380 2.06 -3.94 -0.53
C VAL A 380 2.81 -3.54 0.74
N PRO A 381 3.00 -4.42 1.75
CA PRO A 381 3.64 -3.99 3.00
C PRO A 381 5.10 -3.54 2.80
N HIS A 382 5.79 -4.11 1.82
CA HIS A 382 7.16 -3.73 1.50
C HIS A 382 7.24 -2.39 0.77
N LEU A 383 6.31 -2.12 -0.15
CA LEU A 383 6.21 -0.84 -0.85
C LEU A 383 5.77 0.28 0.09
N TRP A 384 4.86 0.00 1.02
CA TRP A 384 4.43 0.92 2.07
C TRP A 384 5.62 1.36 2.94
N ARG A 385 6.35 0.39 3.50
CA ARG A 385 7.56 0.66 4.31
C ARG A 385 8.68 1.35 3.55
N ALA A 386 8.76 1.15 2.24
CA ALA A 386 9.70 1.87 1.38
C ALA A 386 9.25 3.31 1.07
N GLY A 387 8.06 3.72 1.53
CA GLY A 387 7.37 4.97 1.22
C GLY A 387 7.00 5.12 -0.26
N ALA A 388 7.00 4.02 -1.02
CA ALA A 388 6.78 4.04 -2.46
C ALA A 388 5.30 4.25 -2.84
N LEU A 389 4.37 4.07 -1.90
CA LEU A 389 2.94 4.21 -2.16
C LEU A 389 2.41 5.63 -1.92
N GLY A 390 3.04 6.41 -1.04
CA GLY A 390 2.47 7.67 -0.58
C GLY A 390 2.30 8.69 -1.72
N GLY A 391 1.23 9.47 -1.75
CA GLY A 391 0.95 10.43 -2.82
C GLY A 391 0.54 9.78 -4.15
N ARG A 392 0.20 8.49 -4.15
CA ARG A 392 -0.27 7.75 -5.32
C ARG A 392 -1.63 7.13 -5.01
N ARG A 393 -2.50 7.03 -6.00
CA ARG A 393 -3.75 6.27 -5.88
C ARG A 393 -3.44 4.79 -6.05
N VAL A 394 -3.69 3.97 -5.03
CA VAL A 394 -3.32 2.55 -5.01
C VAL A 394 -4.56 1.65 -5.08
N GLU A 395 -4.58 0.74 -6.06
CA GLU A 395 -5.49 -0.41 -6.10
C GLU A 395 -4.69 -1.68 -5.76
N VAL A 396 -5.28 -2.57 -4.96
CA VAL A 396 -4.60 -3.80 -4.52
C VAL A 396 -5.27 -5.04 -5.08
N LEU A 397 -4.50 -5.90 -5.74
CA LEU A 397 -4.92 -7.23 -6.17
C LEU A 397 -4.80 -8.22 -4.98
N MET A 398 -5.88 -8.37 -4.21
CA MET A 398 -5.89 -9.14 -2.96
C MET A 398 -6.27 -10.61 -3.19
N GLN A 399 -5.32 -11.50 -2.90
CA GLN A 399 -5.43 -12.94 -3.10
C GLN A 399 -5.93 -13.67 -1.86
N ARG A 400 -5.59 -13.15 -0.68
CA ARG A 400 -5.88 -13.75 0.62
C ARG A 400 -6.41 -12.69 1.58
N LEU A 401 -6.96 -13.15 2.70
CA LEU A 401 -7.27 -12.28 3.84
C LEU A 401 -6.03 -11.47 4.29
N PRO A 402 -6.23 -10.30 4.92
CA PRO A 402 -5.15 -9.54 5.55
C PRO A 402 -4.29 -10.42 6.47
N LEU A 403 -3.01 -10.09 6.64
CA LEU A 403 -2.09 -10.88 7.47
C LEU A 403 -2.57 -10.99 8.91
N SER A 404 -3.15 -9.93 9.46
CA SER A 404 -3.72 -9.91 10.81
C SER A 404 -4.82 -10.96 10.96
N GLU A 405 -5.80 -10.93 10.06
CA GLU A 405 -6.91 -11.87 10.02
C GLU A 405 -6.43 -13.31 9.76
N LEU A 406 -5.51 -13.48 8.81
CA LEU A 406 -4.93 -14.79 8.49
C LEU A 406 -4.24 -15.41 9.72
N GLN A 407 -3.48 -14.61 10.47
CA GLN A 407 -2.81 -15.08 11.68
C GLN A 407 -3.80 -15.39 12.79
N ALA A 408 -4.83 -14.55 12.98
CA ALA A 408 -5.90 -14.81 13.94
C ALA A 408 -6.60 -16.15 13.67
N GLN A 409 -6.93 -16.44 12.41
CA GLN A 409 -7.53 -17.73 12.02
C GLN A 409 -6.58 -18.91 12.28
N LEU A 410 -5.28 -18.74 12.03
CA LEU A 410 -4.29 -19.78 12.34
C LEU A 410 -4.07 -19.97 13.84
N ASP A 411 -4.18 -18.90 14.64
CA ASP A 411 -4.09 -18.95 16.10
C ASP A 411 -5.31 -19.64 16.71
N GLU A 412 -6.51 -19.36 16.20
CA GLU A 412 -7.72 -20.08 16.58
C GLU A 412 -7.65 -21.56 16.21
N ALA A 413 -7.23 -21.87 14.97
CA ALA A 413 -7.01 -23.24 14.53
C ALA A 413 -6.01 -23.97 15.44
N HIS A 414 -4.93 -23.29 15.83
CA HIS A 414 -3.91 -23.86 16.70
C HIS A 414 -4.44 -24.09 18.12
N ALA A 415 -5.26 -23.18 18.66
CA ALA A 415 -5.89 -23.36 19.96
C ALA A 415 -6.78 -24.62 20.01
N ARG A 416 -7.48 -24.92 18.89
CA ARG A 416 -8.28 -26.15 18.74
C ARG A 416 -7.43 -27.41 18.50
N ASN A 417 -6.30 -27.26 17.83
CA ASN A 417 -5.39 -28.36 17.47
C ASN A 417 -3.94 -28.07 17.90
N PRO A 418 -3.65 -28.01 19.22
CA PRO A 418 -2.33 -27.58 19.71
C PRO A 418 -1.20 -28.54 19.35
N GLY A 419 -1.52 -29.81 19.09
CA GLY A 419 -0.56 -30.83 18.66
C GLY A 419 -0.15 -30.75 17.18
N SER A 420 -0.76 -29.88 16.37
CA SER A 420 -0.45 -29.79 14.94
C SER A 420 0.94 -29.16 14.71
N PRO A 421 1.84 -29.82 13.96
CA PRO A 421 3.14 -29.26 13.62
C PRO A 421 3.09 -28.14 12.57
N THR A 422 1.92 -27.89 11.96
CA THR A 422 1.79 -26.99 10.80
C THR A 422 1.03 -25.71 11.06
N LEU A 423 0.33 -25.60 12.20
CA LEU A 423 -0.49 -24.42 12.52
C LEU A 423 0.29 -23.28 13.16
N ALA A 424 1.33 -23.59 13.94
CA ALA A 424 2.22 -22.61 14.58
C ALA A 424 3.60 -22.53 13.91
N ASP A 425 3.77 -23.14 12.72
CA ASP A 425 5.07 -23.24 12.05
C ASP A 425 5.64 -21.88 11.64
N PHE A 426 4.78 -20.90 11.39
CA PHE A 426 5.17 -19.56 10.98
C PHE A 426 4.11 -18.50 11.33
N ARG A 427 4.58 -17.36 11.83
CA ARG A 427 3.85 -16.09 11.89
C ARG A 427 4.71 -15.02 11.23
N ALA A 428 4.08 -14.11 10.48
CA ALA A 428 4.76 -12.96 9.93
C ALA A 428 5.18 -12.01 11.06
N ASP A 429 6.23 -11.25 10.79
CA ASP A 429 6.72 -10.22 11.71
C ASP A 429 5.61 -9.17 11.95
N PRO A 430 5.30 -8.79 13.21
CA PRO A 430 4.25 -7.82 13.52
C PRO A 430 4.37 -6.50 12.76
N VAL A 431 5.60 -6.03 12.49
CA VAL A 431 5.84 -4.80 11.71
C VAL A 431 5.39 -4.96 10.26
N LEU A 432 5.49 -6.18 9.71
CA LEU A 432 4.99 -6.46 8.37
C LEU A 432 3.45 -6.55 8.34
N VAL A 433 2.86 -7.09 9.40
CA VAL A 433 1.39 -7.19 9.56
C VAL A 433 0.78 -5.79 9.64
N GLU A 434 1.33 -4.92 10.49
CA GLU A 434 0.92 -3.53 10.65
C GLU A 434 1.09 -2.76 9.34
N ALA A 435 2.25 -2.88 8.67
CA ALA A 435 2.48 -2.24 7.39
C ALA A 435 1.51 -2.71 6.28
N GLU A 436 1.06 -3.98 6.31
CA GLU A 436 0.02 -4.42 5.38
C GLU A 436 -1.32 -3.79 5.74
N ALA A 437 -1.70 -3.79 7.02
CA ALA A 437 -2.96 -3.22 7.48
C ALA A 437 -3.08 -1.73 7.14
N GLU A 438 -2.06 -0.92 7.46
CA GLU A 438 -2.02 0.51 7.14
C GLU A 438 -2.11 0.78 5.64
N ALA A 439 -1.36 0.02 4.83
CA ALA A 439 -1.36 0.18 3.39
C ALA A 439 -2.68 -0.24 2.75
N LEU A 440 -3.34 -1.28 3.27
CA LEU A 440 -4.67 -1.69 2.84
C LEU A 440 -5.73 -0.67 3.28
N ASP A 441 -5.56 -0.03 4.44
CA ASP A 441 -6.43 1.06 4.88
C ASP A 441 -6.32 2.28 3.95
N ALA A 442 -5.10 2.68 3.62
CA ALA A 442 -4.82 3.78 2.68
C ALA A 442 -5.14 3.46 1.21
N ALA A 443 -5.36 2.19 0.84
CA ALA A 443 -5.67 1.81 -0.54
C ALA A 443 -7.01 2.38 -1.00
N ALA A 444 -7.05 2.88 -2.23
CA ALA A 444 -8.25 3.46 -2.84
C ALA A 444 -9.27 2.39 -3.27
N GLN A 445 -8.79 1.19 -3.62
CA GLN A 445 -9.67 0.07 -4.00
C GLN A 445 -9.00 -1.28 -3.72
N ILE A 446 -9.81 -2.25 -3.30
CA ILE A 446 -9.41 -3.64 -3.14
C ILE A 446 -10.06 -4.47 -4.25
N LEU A 447 -9.25 -5.12 -5.08
CA LEU A 447 -9.69 -5.98 -6.17
C LEU A 447 -9.52 -7.44 -5.76
N SER A 448 -10.60 -8.19 -5.62
CA SER A 448 -10.52 -9.61 -5.26
C SER A 448 -11.70 -10.42 -5.77
N PRO A 449 -11.50 -11.66 -6.25
CA PRO A 449 -12.60 -12.59 -6.45
C PRO A 449 -13.06 -13.26 -5.15
N HIS A 450 -12.28 -13.16 -4.08
CA HIS A 450 -12.52 -13.85 -2.81
C HIS A 450 -13.58 -13.14 -1.98
N ALA A 451 -14.72 -13.80 -1.72
CA ALA A 451 -15.86 -13.20 -1.02
C ALA A 451 -15.48 -12.63 0.36
N SER A 452 -14.79 -13.41 1.20
CA SER A 452 -14.39 -12.93 2.53
C SER A 452 -13.37 -11.80 2.52
N VAL A 453 -12.57 -11.66 1.45
CA VAL A 453 -11.69 -10.49 1.30
C VAL A 453 -12.54 -9.25 1.01
N ALA A 454 -13.58 -9.37 0.18
CA ALA A 454 -14.48 -8.27 -0.09
C ALA A 454 -15.26 -7.84 1.17
N GLU A 455 -15.65 -8.79 2.01
CA GLU A 455 -16.31 -8.54 3.31
C GLU A 455 -15.42 -7.76 4.28
N CYS A 456 -14.10 -7.94 4.25
CA CYS A 456 -13.18 -7.15 5.06
C CYS A 456 -13.13 -5.66 4.67
N PHE A 457 -13.60 -5.29 3.46
CA PHE A 457 -13.46 -3.94 2.91
C PHE A 457 -14.74 -3.48 2.19
N PRO A 458 -15.90 -3.41 2.87
CA PRO A 458 -17.21 -3.20 2.23
C PRO A 458 -17.27 -1.91 1.37
N ASP A 459 -16.57 -0.84 1.80
CA ASP A 459 -16.64 0.47 1.15
C ASP A 459 -15.71 0.60 -0.07
N LYS A 460 -14.73 -0.29 -0.22
CA LYS A 460 -13.68 -0.17 -1.25
C LYS A 460 -13.36 -1.47 -1.97
N ALA A 461 -14.02 -2.57 -1.66
CA ALA A 461 -13.87 -3.82 -2.38
C ALA A 461 -14.66 -3.81 -3.68
N ARG A 462 -13.98 -4.18 -4.78
CA ARG A 462 -14.59 -4.57 -6.04
C ARG A 462 -14.48 -6.08 -6.19
N LYS A 463 -15.61 -6.77 -6.03
CA LYS A 463 -15.71 -8.21 -6.25
C LYS A 463 -15.47 -8.52 -7.74
N LEU A 464 -14.48 -9.36 -8.01
CA LEU A 464 -14.21 -9.91 -9.34
C LEU A 464 -14.87 -11.29 -9.49
N ASP A 465 -15.18 -11.69 -10.71
CA ASP A 465 -15.67 -13.04 -10.96
C ASP A 465 -14.52 -14.04 -10.92
N TRP A 466 -14.74 -15.17 -10.25
CA TRP A 466 -13.84 -16.31 -10.34
C TRP A 466 -13.79 -16.85 -11.77
N SER A 467 -12.58 -16.98 -12.32
CA SER A 467 -12.36 -17.60 -13.63
C SER A 467 -12.56 -19.10 -13.51
N ARG A 468 -13.64 -19.59 -14.12
CA ARG A 468 -13.93 -21.03 -14.20
C ARG A 468 -13.32 -21.63 -15.47
N PRO A 469 -12.61 -22.76 -15.38
CA PRO A 469 -12.22 -23.49 -16.58
C PRO A 469 -13.46 -23.94 -17.35
N LYS A 470 -13.33 -24.14 -18.66
CA LYS A 470 -14.45 -24.63 -19.48
C LYS A 470 -14.91 -26.01 -18.95
N PRO A 471 -16.22 -26.25 -18.83
CA PRO A 471 -16.74 -27.54 -18.42
C PRO A 471 -16.18 -28.65 -19.32
N GLY A 472 -15.72 -29.74 -18.71
CA GLY A 472 -15.38 -30.95 -19.45
C GLY A 472 -16.65 -31.53 -20.11
N ARG A 473 -16.52 -32.10 -21.31
CA ARG A 473 -17.67 -32.67 -22.04
C ARG A 473 -18.22 -33.97 -21.45
N LYS A 474 -17.49 -34.63 -20.54
CA LYS A 474 -17.92 -35.92 -19.98
C LYS A 474 -19.07 -35.71 -18.99
N ARG A 475 -20.26 -36.20 -19.35
CA ARG A 475 -21.40 -36.30 -18.41
C ARG A 475 -21.06 -37.30 -17.31
N ARG A 476 -21.50 -36.98 -16.10
CA ARG A 476 -21.43 -37.88 -14.94
C ARG A 476 -22.40 -39.05 -15.19
N ALA A 477 -21.92 -40.28 -15.09
CA ALA A 477 -22.76 -41.47 -15.22
C ALA A 477 -23.71 -41.59 -14.01
N PRO A 478 -24.91 -42.19 -14.18
CA PRO A 478 -25.80 -42.50 -13.07
C PRO A 478 -25.06 -43.33 -12.01
N ARG A 479 -25.22 -42.95 -10.75
CA ARG A 479 -24.52 -43.56 -9.62
C ARG A 479 -25.33 -44.73 -9.07
N ALA A 480 -24.68 -45.87 -8.83
CA ALA A 480 -25.27 -46.95 -8.06
C ALA A 480 -25.33 -46.57 -6.56
N PRO A 481 -26.37 -46.95 -5.81
CA PRO A 481 -26.47 -46.68 -4.38
C PRO A 481 -25.22 -47.16 -3.62
N GLY A 482 -24.75 -46.36 -2.67
CA GLY A 482 -23.52 -46.67 -1.93
C GLY A 482 -23.00 -45.50 -1.08
N PRO A 483 -21.86 -45.68 -0.40
CA PRO A 483 -21.26 -44.65 0.45
C PRO A 483 -20.80 -43.43 -0.39
N PRO A 484 -20.94 -42.19 0.12
CA PRO A 484 -20.50 -40.98 -0.57
C PRO A 484 -19.00 -41.05 -0.91
N ARG A 485 -18.67 -40.64 -2.13
CA ARG A 485 -17.31 -40.56 -2.67
C ARG A 485 -16.79 -39.12 -2.55
N LEU A 486 -15.92 -38.86 -1.60
CA LEU A 486 -15.45 -37.53 -1.25
C LEU A 486 -14.00 -37.33 -1.68
N LEU A 487 -13.66 -36.14 -2.15
CA LEU A 487 -12.27 -35.75 -2.43
C LEU A 487 -11.87 -34.58 -1.53
N LEU A 488 -10.81 -34.78 -0.74
CA LEU A 488 -10.04 -33.69 -0.12
C LEU A 488 -8.96 -33.23 -1.11
N PRO A 489 -9.10 -32.07 -1.77
CA PRO A 489 -8.20 -31.63 -2.84
C PRO A 489 -6.89 -31.01 -2.30
N SER A 490 -6.35 -31.57 -1.22
CA SER A 490 -5.19 -31.03 -0.50
C SER A 490 -4.36 -32.16 0.12
N ALA A 491 -3.18 -31.81 0.63
CA ALA A 491 -2.47 -32.59 1.64
C ALA A 491 -3.28 -32.66 2.95
N THR A 492 -3.09 -33.73 3.73
CA THR A 492 -3.56 -33.84 5.12
C THR A 492 -2.77 -32.84 5.95
N VAL A 493 -3.33 -31.64 6.13
CA VAL A 493 -2.72 -30.55 6.90
C VAL A 493 -3.81 -29.79 7.62
N ALA A 494 -3.58 -29.43 8.88
CA ALA A 494 -4.61 -28.89 9.77
C ALA A 494 -5.18 -27.55 9.26
N ARG A 495 -4.34 -26.64 8.73
CA ARG A 495 -4.84 -25.38 8.12
C ARG A 495 -5.77 -25.56 6.93
N LYS A 496 -5.85 -26.78 6.36
CA LYS A 496 -6.76 -27.13 5.25
C LYS A 496 -8.02 -27.86 5.73
N GLY A 497 -8.24 -27.93 7.04
CA GLY A 497 -9.46 -28.50 7.60
C GLY A 497 -9.41 -30.03 7.79
N ALA A 498 -8.20 -30.62 7.75
CA ALA A 498 -8.08 -32.07 7.80
C ALA A 498 -8.57 -32.67 9.13
N GLY A 499 -8.40 -31.94 10.24
CA GLY A 499 -8.86 -32.37 11.57
C GLY A 499 -10.37 -32.37 11.65
N GLU A 500 -10.99 -31.29 11.17
CA GLU A 500 -12.43 -31.09 11.13
C GLU A 500 -13.11 -32.14 10.25
N LEU A 501 -12.54 -32.42 9.07
CA LEU A 501 -13.05 -33.47 8.19
C LEU A 501 -12.93 -34.86 8.81
N ARG A 502 -11.79 -35.17 9.46
CA ARG A 502 -11.60 -36.43 10.18
C ARG A 502 -12.64 -36.62 11.27
N GLU A 503 -12.89 -35.58 12.07
CA GLU A 503 -13.86 -35.61 13.17
C GLU A 503 -15.31 -35.69 12.67
N ALA A 504 -15.65 -34.99 11.59
CA ALA A 504 -16.95 -35.09 10.96
C ALA A 504 -17.23 -36.52 10.48
N LEU A 505 -16.23 -37.17 9.89
CA LEU A 505 -16.31 -38.53 9.36
C LEU A 505 -16.20 -39.65 10.41
N ALA A 506 -15.68 -39.35 11.61
CA ALA A 506 -15.54 -40.34 12.69
C ALA A 506 -16.87 -40.73 13.35
N GLY A 507 -17.97 -40.01 13.08
CA GLY A 507 -19.31 -40.22 13.64
C GLY A 507 -20.03 -41.52 13.22
N GLY A 508 -19.35 -42.46 12.56
CA GLY A 508 -19.89 -43.79 12.22
C GLY A 508 -20.44 -43.94 10.80
N GLU A 509 -20.13 -43.01 9.90
CA GLU A 509 -20.68 -42.99 8.55
C GLU A 509 -19.73 -43.59 7.51
N ARG A 510 -20.21 -44.56 6.73
CA ARG A 510 -19.42 -45.15 5.65
C ARG A 510 -19.23 -44.13 4.53
N ALA A 511 -17.99 -43.77 4.23
CA ALA A 511 -17.62 -42.92 3.10
C ALA A 511 -16.38 -43.48 2.38
N GLN A 512 -16.16 -43.09 1.13
CA GLN A 512 -14.88 -43.27 0.45
C GLN A 512 -14.22 -41.90 0.30
N LEU A 513 -13.03 -41.72 0.89
CA LEU A 513 -12.30 -40.44 0.90
C LEU A 513 -11.01 -40.56 0.11
N TRP A 514 -10.85 -39.78 -0.95
CA TRP A 514 -9.57 -39.59 -1.62
C TRP A 514 -8.85 -38.35 -1.09
N ILE A 515 -7.53 -38.47 -0.93
CA ILE A 515 -6.66 -37.38 -0.49
C ILE A 515 -5.61 -37.13 -1.58
N ALA A 516 -5.68 -35.93 -2.18
CA ALA A 516 -4.82 -35.58 -3.31
C ALA A 516 -3.35 -35.32 -2.94
N GLY A 517 -3.06 -34.99 -1.68
CA GLY A 517 -1.71 -34.62 -1.22
C GLY A 517 -1.08 -35.58 -0.22
N ARG A 518 0.06 -35.16 0.35
CA ARG A 518 0.82 -35.92 1.35
C ARG A 518 0.18 -35.84 2.74
N GLU A 519 0.50 -36.80 3.60
CA GLU A 519 0.14 -36.75 5.02
C GLU A 519 1.18 -35.94 5.80
N LEU A 520 0.78 -34.81 6.41
CA LEU A 520 1.68 -33.88 7.11
C LEU A 520 1.38 -33.74 8.61
N GLU A 521 0.23 -34.27 9.08
CA GLU A 521 -0.19 -34.23 10.49
C GLU A 521 0.24 -35.46 11.30
N GLY A 522 1.14 -36.28 10.75
CA GLY A 522 1.68 -37.48 11.41
C GLY A 522 1.03 -38.78 10.92
N PRO A 523 1.71 -39.92 11.13
CA PRO A 523 1.24 -41.22 10.66
C PRO A 523 -0.02 -41.68 11.40
N GLY A 524 -0.95 -42.31 10.67
CA GLY A 524 -2.19 -42.81 11.26
C GLY A 524 -3.19 -41.70 11.57
N PHE A 525 -3.04 -40.52 10.93
CA PHE A 525 -3.91 -39.39 11.18
C PHE A 525 -5.39 -39.74 11.00
N TRP A 526 -5.70 -40.60 10.02
CA TRP A 526 -7.06 -41.01 9.66
C TRP A 526 -7.56 -42.29 10.33
N SER A 527 -6.79 -42.93 11.21
CA SER A 527 -7.14 -44.25 11.79
C SER A 527 -8.51 -44.27 12.48
N ALA A 528 -8.91 -43.17 13.12
CA ALA A 528 -10.23 -43.06 13.75
C ALA A 528 -11.38 -43.10 12.72
N SER A 529 -11.23 -42.40 11.60
CA SER A 529 -12.23 -42.42 10.52
C SER A 529 -12.26 -43.79 9.83
N GLU A 530 -11.10 -44.44 9.66
CA GLU A 530 -11.02 -45.80 9.11
C GLU A 530 -11.73 -46.82 10.01
N ALA A 531 -11.55 -46.72 11.33
CA ALA A 531 -12.27 -47.53 12.31
C ALA A 531 -13.80 -47.28 12.27
N ALA A 532 -14.23 -46.07 11.90
CA ALA A 532 -15.64 -45.72 11.68
C ALA A 532 -16.20 -46.20 10.31
N GLY A 533 -15.40 -46.88 9.49
CA GLY A 533 -15.83 -47.45 8.20
C GLY A 533 -15.57 -46.56 6.98
N VAL A 534 -14.74 -45.52 7.12
CA VAL A 534 -14.30 -44.68 6.00
C VAL A 534 -13.14 -45.34 5.26
N ARG A 535 -13.28 -45.53 3.95
CA ARG A 535 -12.19 -46.02 3.10
C ARG A 535 -11.35 -44.83 2.62
N VAL A 536 -10.18 -44.64 3.22
CA VAL A 536 -9.24 -43.59 2.83
C VAL A 536 -8.29 -44.06 1.73
N VAL A 537 -8.13 -43.26 0.68
CA VAL A 537 -7.24 -43.53 -0.45
C VAL A 537 -6.24 -42.39 -0.59
N HIS A 538 -4.96 -42.68 -0.36
CA HIS A 538 -3.88 -41.69 -0.38
C HIS A 538 -3.18 -41.61 -1.74
N GLY A 539 -2.74 -40.40 -2.11
CA GLY A 539 -1.81 -40.19 -3.23
C GLY A 539 -2.40 -40.43 -4.62
N GLN A 540 -3.72 -40.63 -4.72
CA GLN A 540 -4.45 -40.74 -5.97
C GLN A 540 -5.51 -39.65 -6.04
N SER A 541 -5.64 -39.00 -7.20
CA SER A 541 -6.73 -38.07 -7.50
C SER A 541 -7.63 -38.73 -8.55
N PRO A 542 -8.88 -39.10 -8.22
CA PRO A 542 -9.81 -39.68 -9.18
C PRO A 542 -10.20 -38.66 -10.26
N GLU A 543 -10.77 -39.12 -11.37
CA GLU A 543 -11.45 -38.20 -12.29
C GLU A 543 -12.64 -37.56 -11.55
N LEU A 544 -12.93 -36.28 -11.84
CA LEU A 544 -14.03 -35.57 -11.18
C LEU A 544 -15.40 -36.25 -11.37
N SER A 545 -15.57 -37.01 -12.45
CA SER A 545 -16.79 -37.82 -12.70
C SER A 545 -16.99 -38.97 -11.72
N GLU A 546 -15.93 -39.39 -11.01
CA GLU A 546 -15.96 -40.49 -10.03
C GLU A 546 -16.24 -39.99 -8.60
N VAL A 547 -16.28 -38.68 -8.41
CA VAL A 547 -16.44 -38.05 -7.09
C VAL A 547 -17.86 -37.53 -6.93
N ASP A 548 -18.40 -37.65 -5.71
CA ASP A 548 -19.72 -37.15 -5.35
C ASP A 548 -19.69 -35.72 -4.82
N ALA A 549 -18.65 -35.36 -4.05
CA ALA A 549 -18.36 -33.97 -3.71
C ALA A 549 -16.87 -33.74 -3.41
N LEU A 550 -16.40 -32.52 -3.61
CA LEU A 550 -15.14 -32.05 -3.01
C LEU A 550 -15.44 -31.43 -1.65
N VAL A 551 -14.61 -31.74 -0.66
CA VAL A 551 -14.77 -31.23 0.70
C VAL A 551 -13.48 -30.55 1.14
N LEU A 552 -13.55 -29.26 1.47
CA LEU A 552 -12.41 -28.47 1.92
C LEU A 552 -12.83 -27.47 3.02
N PRO A 553 -12.93 -27.92 4.29
CA PRO A 553 -13.29 -27.07 5.42
C PRO A 553 -12.08 -26.29 5.94
N ALA A 554 -11.35 -25.62 5.03
CA ALA A 554 -10.06 -25.02 5.35
C ALA A 554 -10.16 -23.85 6.32
N TRP A 555 -9.13 -23.67 7.14
CA TRP A 555 -8.88 -22.40 7.83
C TRP A 555 -8.24 -21.39 6.88
N VAL A 556 -7.44 -21.86 5.92
CA VAL A 556 -6.73 -21.00 4.96
C VAL A 556 -6.75 -21.60 3.56
N GLU A 557 -7.46 -20.99 2.62
CA GLU A 557 -7.39 -21.31 1.19
C GLU A 557 -7.54 -20.08 0.30
N HIS A 558 -6.41 -19.56 -0.18
CA HIS A 558 -6.42 -18.41 -1.07
C HIS A 558 -6.55 -18.81 -2.55
N GLN A 559 -6.22 -20.05 -2.96
CA GLN A 559 -6.29 -20.48 -4.37
C GLN A 559 -7.16 -21.71 -4.55
N PRO A 560 -8.50 -21.60 -4.46
CA PRO A 560 -9.43 -22.72 -4.54
C PRO A 560 -9.61 -23.30 -5.97
N ARG A 561 -8.52 -23.46 -6.74
CA ARG A 561 -8.53 -23.89 -8.15
C ARG A 561 -9.04 -25.30 -8.37
N ALA A 562 -8.88 -26.19 -7.39
CA ALA A 562 -9.47 -27.52 -7.44
C ALA A 562 -11.00 -27.46 -7.28
N LEU A 563 -11.48 -26.62 -6.35
CA LEU A 563 -12.91 -26.42 -6.12
C LEU A 563 -13.58 -25.76 -7.33
N LEU A 564 -12.96 -24.73 -7.92
CA LEU A 564 -13.48 -24.09 -9.13
C LEU A 564 -13.54 -25.04 -10.33
N ARG A 565 -12.61 -26.01 -10.41
CA ARG A 565 -12.66 -27.07 -11.43
C ARG A 565 -13.83 -28.04 -11.18
N ALA A 566 -14.11 -28.37 -9.92
CA ALA A 566 -15.26 -29.20 -9.56
C ALA A 566 -16.59 -28.49 -9.87
N VAL A 567 -16.74 -27.23 -9.45
CA VAL A 567 -17.92 -26.41 -9.79
C VAL A 567 -18.11 -26.33 -11.30
N ALA A 568 -17.04 -26.07 -12.06
CA ALA A 568 -17.10 -26.04 -13.52
C ALA A 568 -17.49 -27.39 -14.15
N ALA A 569 -17.22 -28.51 -13.46
CA ALA A 569 -17.61 -29.84 -13.88
C ALA A 569 -19.01 -30.26 -13.35
N GLY A 570 -19.72 -29.39 -12.63
CA GLY A 570 -21.00 -29.70 -11.99
C GLY A 570 -20.87 -30.67 -10.81
N VAL A 571 -19.68 -30.78 -10.20
CA VAL A 571 -19.46 -31.58 -8.99
C VAL A 571 -19.68 -30.67 -7.77
N PRO A 572 -20.59 -31.04 -6.84
CA PRO A 572 -20.82 -30.30 -5.61
C PRO A 572 -19.54 -30.06 -4.81
N VAL A 573 -19.48 -28.89 -4.17
CA VAL A 573 -18.38 -28.51 -3.30
C VAL A 573 -18.92 -28.14 -1.92
N ILE A 574 -18.36 -28.74 -0.88
CA ILE A 574 -18.51 -28.30 0.51
C ILE A 574 -17.20 -27.62 0.90
N ALA A 575 -17.23 -26.33 1.17
CA ALA A 575 -16.02 -25.57 1.45
C ALA A 575 -16.26 -24.52 2.53
N SER A 576 -15.24 -24.24 3.33
CA SER A 576 -15.35 -23.18 4.33
C SER A 576 -15.42 -21.79 3.68
N GLY A 577 -15.91 -20.81 4.44
CA GLY A 577 -15.84 -19.39 4.05
C GLY A 577 -14.42 -18.92 3.69
N ALA A 578 -13.40 -19.49 4.34
CA ALA A 578 -11.99 -19.17 4.08
C ALA A 578 -11.48 -19.58 2.68
N CYS A 579 -12.29 -20.29 1.88
CA CYS A 579 -12.02 -20.55 0.46
C CYS A 579 -12.48 -19.41 -0.46
N GLY A 580 -13.27 -18.44 0.04
CA GLY A 580 -13.70 -17.27 -0.73
C GLY A 580 -14.75 -17.54 -1.80
N LEU A 581 -15.41 -18.69 -1.73
CA LEU A 581 -16.40 -19.16 -2.70
C LEU A 581 -17.85 -18.91 -2.27
N ALA A 582 -18.09 -18.14 -1.22
CA ALA A 582 -19.44 -17.83 -0.76
C ALA A 582 -20.27 -17.17 -1.88
N GLY A 583 -21.47 -17.71 -2.10
CA GLY A 583 -22.39 -17.30 -3.17
C GLY A 583 -22.05 -17.84 -4.57
N VAL A 584 -21.05 -18.72 -4.71
CA VAL A 584 -20.79 -19.44 -5.97
C VAL A 584 -21.76 -20.62 -6.08
N GLU A 585 -22.52 -20.67 -7.18
CA GLU A 585 -23.41 -21.80 -7.49
C GLU A 585 -22.66 -23.15 -7.45
N GLY A 586 -23.28 -24.18 -6.87
CA GLY A 586 -22.67 -25.49 -6.62
C GLY A 586 -21.75 -25.57 -5.40
N VAL A 587 -21.66 -24.52 -4.59
CA VAL A 587 -20.86 -24.50 -3.35
C VAL A 587 -21.75 -24.37 -2.12
N ARG A 588 -21.72 -25.37 -1.22
CA ARG A 588 -22.22 -25.29 0.15
C ARG A 588 -21.12 -24.72 1.03
N THR A 589 -21.29 -23.47 1.48
CA THR A 589 -20.33 -22.81 2.38
C THR A 589 -20.56 -23.26 3.81
N VAL A 590 -19.51 -23.67 4.53
CA VAL A 590 -19.54 -23.99 5.96
C VAL A 590 -18.69 -23.02 6.78
N ALA A 591 -18.96 -22.90 8.08
CA ALA A 591 -18.09 -22.14 8.98
C ALA A 591 -16.74 -22.88 9.20
N ALA A 592 -15.64 -22.13 9.19
CA ALA A 592 -14.32 -22.72 9.45
C ALA A 592 -14.24 -23.19 10.91
N GLY A 593 -13.75 -24.42 11.12
CA GLY A 593 -13.67 -25.02 12.46
C GLY A 593 -14.99 -25.55 13.02
N ASP A 594 -16.13 -25.35 12.34
CA ASP A 594 -17.42 -25.85 12.77
C ASP A 594 -17.65 -27.28 12.23
N VAL A 595 -17.41 -28.25 13.10
CA VAL A 595 -17.55 -29.67 12.74
C VAL A 595 -19.02 -30.08 12.60
N GLU A 596 -19.94 -29.43 13.32
CA GLU A 596 -21.37 -29.76 13.25
C GLU A 596 -21.99 -29.24 11.95
N ASP A 597 -21.67 -28.00 11.54
CA ASP A 597 -22.09 -27.48 10.23
C ASP A 597 -21.49 -28.32 9.09
N LEU A 598 -20.25 -28.78 9.23
CA LEU A 598 -19.64 -29.71 8.28
C LEU A 598 -20.38 -31.06 8.23
N ARG A 599 -20.75 -31.65 9.37
CA ARG A 599 -21.57 -32.88 9.39
C ARG A 599 -22.93 -32.64 8.75
N GLY A 600 -23.61 -31.56 9.09
CA GLY A 600 -24.87 -31.17 8.46
C GLY A 600 -24.78 -31.07 6.94
N ALA A 601 -23.71 -30.46 6.42
CA ALA A 601 -23.47 -30.39 4.98
C ALA A 601 -23.18 -31.76 4.33
N LEU A 602 -22.54 -32.69 5.05
CA LEU A 602 -22.33 -34.06 4.56
C LEU A 602 -23.63 -34.89 4.60
N ASP A 603 -24.47 -34.65 5.60
CA ASP A 603 -25.79 -35.29 5.75
C ASP A 603 -26.75 -34.85 4.66
N GLU A 604 -26.82 -33.54 4.42
CA GLU A 604 -27.51 -32.98 3.26
C GLU A 604 -27.07 -33.75 2.01
N LEU A 605 -25.75 -33.89 1.78
CA LEU A 605 -25.19 -34.47 0.54
C LEU A 605 -25.65 -35.91 0.36
N ARG A 606 -25.63 -36.68 1.45
CA ARG A 606 -26.13 -38.05 1.44
C ARG A 606 -27.62 -38.11 1.11
N CYS A 607 -28.44 -37.28 1.74
CA CYS A 607 -29.88 -37.22 1.45
C CYS A 607 -30.15 -36.90 -0.03
N ALA A 608 -29.37 -36.00 -0.63
CA ALA A 608 -29.47 -35.68 -2.06
C ALA A 608 -29.05 -36.86 -2.96
N LEU A 609 -28.01 -37.61 -2.57
CA LEU A 609 -27.56 -38.80 -3.29
C LEU A 609 -28.55 -39.98 -3.20
N ASP A 610 -29.27 -40.12 -2.10
CA ASP A 610 -30.22 -41.22 -1.86
C ASP A 610 -31.60 -40.96 -2.46
N SER A 611 -32.03 -39.70 -2.51
CA SER A 611 -33.35 -39.31 -3.02
C SER A 611 -33.45 -39.18 -4.54
N ASP A 612 -32.32 -39.30 -5.26
CA ASP A 612 -32.20 -38.98 -6.70
C ASP A 612 -32.81 -37.61 -7.06
N SER A 613 -32.89 -36.72 -6.05
CA SER A 613 -33.59 -35.45 -6.11
C SER A 613 -32.67 -34.38 -6.65
N SER A 614 -33.22 -33.51 -7.50
CA SER A 614 -32.47 -32.46 -8.16
C SER A 614 -32.15 -31.27 -7.26
N GLU A 615 -32.41 -31.33 -5.96
CA GLU A 615 -32.47 -30.18 -5.06
C GLU A 615 -31.33 -30.21 -4.03
N TRP A 616 -30.11 -29.98 -4.53
CA TRP A 616 -29.00 -29.50 -3.69
C TRP A 616 -29.10 -27.97 -3.60
N PRO A 617 -28.82 -27.32 -2.45
CA PRO A 617 -28.72 -25.87 -2.37
C PRO A 617 -27.71 -25.35 -3.41
N GLY A 618 -28.22 -24.71 -4.47
CA GLY A 618 -27.41 -24.16 -5.55
C GLY A 618 -27.12 -25.09 -6.75
N HIS A 619 -27.94 -26.12 -7.03
CA HIS A 619 -28.04 -26.68 -8.39
C HIS A 619 -29.36 -27.44 -8.59
N ARG A 620 -30.06 -27.17 -9.71
CA ARG A 620 -30.92 -28.17 -10.37
C ARG A 620 -30.00 -29.20 -11.00
N PHE A 621 -30.11 -30.48 -10.62
CA PHE A 621 -29.62 -31.54 -11.52
C PHE A 621 -30.32 -31.34 -12.86
N VAL A 622 -29.56 -31.14 -13.95
CA VAL A 622 -30.14 -30.99 -15.29
C VAL A 622 -30.80 -32.31 -15.68
N ARG A 623 -32.08 -32.46 -15.34
CA ARG A 623 -33.02 -33.33 -16.03
C ARG A 623 -33.49 -32.56 -17.25
N GLU A 624 -32.83 -32.75 -18.39
CA GLU A 624 -33.54 -32.52 -19.66
C GLU A 624 -34.44 -33.73 -19.88
N SER A 625 -35.73 -33.47 -19.71
CA SER A 625 -36.83 -34.25 -20.25
C SER A 625 -36.54 -34.58 -21.72
N GLY A 626 -36.48 -35.88 -22.01
CA GLY A 626 -36.58 -36.35 -23.38
C GLY A 626 -37.96 -36.01 -23.92
N SER A 627 -37.99 -35.23 -25.00
CA SER A 627 -38.96 -35.29 -26.10
C SER A 627 -38.43 -34.46 -27.26
#